data_AF-A0A961MMU1-F1
#
_entry.id   AF-A0A961MMU1-F1
#
_cell.length_a   1.000
_cell.length_b   1.000
_cell.length_c   1.000
_cell.angle_alpha   90.00
_cell.angle_beta   90.00
_cell.angle_gamma   90.00
#
_symmetry.space_group_name_H-M   'P 1'
#
loop_
_entity.id
_entity.type
_entity.pdbx_description
1 polymer ?
#
loop_
_entity_poly.entity_id
_entity_poly.type
_entity_poly.pdbx_seq_one_letter_code
_entity_poly.pdbx_strand_id
1 'polypeptide(L)' 'SFTERHRLDGLPDEMEKLTREIGRLEALLGDPELFTREPERFRKASDALVTRQAALAAAEEEWLRLEERREQEAAGR' A
#
# COMPACT_ATOMS: atom_id res chain seq x y z
N SER A 1 -9.85 19.81 -6.27
CA SER A 1 -10.89 19.52 -7.30
C SER A 1 -11.80 18.35 -6.88
N PHE A 2 -12.93 18.10 -7.56
CA PHE A 2 -13.81 16.94 -7.25
C PHE A 2 -13.05 15.61 -7.34
N THR A 3 -12.24 15.44 -8.39
CA THR A 3 -11.41 14.25 -8.60
C THR A 3 -10.41 14.03 -7.47
N GLU A 4 -9.78 15.10 -6.99
CA GLU A 4 -8.78 15.01 -5.92
C GLU A 4 -9.40 14.70 -4.57
N ARG A 5 -10.58 15.26 -4.27
CA ARG A 5 -11.32 14.90 -3.06
C ARG A 5 -11.77 13.45 -3.11
N HIS A 6 -12.32 13.00 -4.24
CA HIS A 6 -12.71 11.60 -4.41
C HIS A 6 -11.52 10.63 -4.27
N ARG A 7 -10.34 11.00 -4.81
CA ARG A 7 -9.12 10.22 -4.64
C ARG A 7 -8.67 10.17 -3.18
N LEU A 8 -8.64 11.32 -2.51
CA LEU A 8 -8.27 11.43 -1.11
C LEU A 8 -9.18 10.59 -0.20
N ASP A 9 -10.48 10.60 -0.45
CA ASP A 9 -11.46 9.81 0.31
C ASP A 9 -11.27 8.29 0.10
N GLY A 10 -10.76 7.86 -1.07
CA GLY A 10 -10.56 6.45 -1.40
C GLY A 10 -9.20 5.86 -1.02
N LEU A 11 -8.17 6.71 -0.83
CA LEU A 11 -6.81 6.27 -0.48
C LEU A 11 -6.74 5.47 0.83
N PRO A 12 -7.46 5.83 1.92
CA PRO A 12 -7.45 5.04 3.16
C PRO A 12 -7.86 3.57 2.98
N ASP A 13 -8.91 3.31 2.19
CA ASP A 13 -9.38 1.94 1.92
C ASP A 13 -8.37 1.15 1.07
N GLU A 14 -7.72 1.83 0.12
CA GLU A 14 -6.65 1.25 -0.69
C GLU A 14 -5.45 0.87 0.19
N MET A 15 -5.00 1.77 1.07
CA MET A 15 -3.92 1.53 2.02
C MET A 15 -4.25 0.37 2.96
N GLU A 16 -5.47 0.33 3.53
CA GLU A 16 -5.91 -0.76 4.42
C GLU A 16 -5.89 -2.13 3.69
N LYS A 17 -6.33 -2.16 2.43
CA LYS A 17 -6.23 -3.37 1.60
C LYS A 17 -4.77 -3.78 1.39
N LEU A 18 -3.89 -2.85 1.03
CA LEU A 18 -2.46 -3.12 0.83
C LEU A 18 -1.81 -3.65 2.10
N THR A 19 -2.05 -3.03 3.26
CA THR A 19 -1.55 -3.49 4.57
C THR A 19 -2.00 -4.92 4.87
N ARG A 20 -3.27 -5.26 4.62
CA ARG A 20 -3.77 -6.64 4.81
C ARG A 20 -3.09 -7.63 3.88
N GLU A 21 -2.85 -7.25 2.63
CA GLU A 21 -2.14 -8.12 1.68
C GLU A 21 -0.68 -8.32 2.07
N ILE A 22 0.00 -7.26 2.51
CA ILE A 22 1.37 -7.33 3.05
C ILE A 22 1.43 -8.29 4.23
N GLY A 23 0.56 -8.15 5.24
CA GLY A 23 0.57 -9.03 6.40
C GLY A 23 0.35 -10.51 6.06
N ARG A 24 -0.46 -10.82 5.03
CA ARG A 24 -0.63 -12.20 4.54
C ARG A 24 0.64 -12.74 3.88
N LEU A 25 1.35 -11.91 3.13
CA LEU A 25 2.60 -12.30 2.47
C LEU A 25 3.73 -12.47 3.48
N GLU A 26 3.83 -11.58 4.47
CA GLU A 26 4.78 -11.70 5.57
C GLU A 26 4.53 -12.97 6.38
N ALA A 27 3.27 -13.28 6.70
CA ALA A 27 2.92 -14.53 7.36
C ALA A 27 3.29 -15.77 6.53
N LEU A 28 3.09 -15.73 5.21
CA LEU A 28 3.50 -16.81 4.31
C LEU A 28 5.02 -16.96 4.25
N LEU A 29 5.76 -15.86 4.09
CA LEU A 29 7.21 -15.85 4.00
C LEU A 29 7.90 -16.17 5.34
N GLY A 30 7.18 -16.04 6.46
CA GLY A 30 7.62 -16.44 7.78
C GLY A 30 7.66 -17.96 8.02
N ASP A 31 7.12 -18.78 7.11
CA ASP A 31 7.27 -20.24 7.16
C ASP A 31 8.71 -20.66 6.79
N PRO A 32 9.50 -21.21 7.74
CA PRO A 32 10.90 -21.55 7.50
C PRO A 32 11.10 -22.68 6.48
N GLU A 33 10.09 -23.50 6.22
CA GLU A 33 10.18 -24.61 5.26
C GLU A 33 9.73 -24.23 3.85
N LEU A 34 9.08 -23.08 3.68
CA LEU A 34 8.45 -22.69 2.41
C LEU A 34 9.48 -22.59 1.27
N PHE A 35 10.67 -22.04 1.56
CA PHE A 35 11.72 -21.91 0.55
C PHE A 35 12.17 -23.28 0.01
N THR A 36 12.24 -24.30 0.87
CA THR A 36 12.66 -25.65 0.47
C THR A 36 11.54 -26.42 -0.21
N ARG A 37 10.30 -26.32 0.30
CA ARG A 37 9.15 -27.09 -0.20
C ARG A 37 8.55 -26.50 -1.47
N GLU A 38 8.48 -25.17 -1.55
CA GLU A 38 7.82 -24.44 -2.64
C GLU A 38 8.64 -23.20 -3.07
N PRO A 39 9.88 -23.35 -3.58
CA PRO A 39 10.78 -22.23 -3.90
C PRO A 39 10.18 -21.21 -4.88
N GLU A 40 9.39 -21.68 -5.85
CA GLU A 40 8.67 -20.84 -6.80
C GLU A 40 7.58 -19.99 -6.12
N ARG A 41 6.89 -20.54 -5.13
CA ARG A 41 5.88 -19.83 -4.36
C ARG A 41 6.53 -18.81 -3.43
N PHE A 42 7.65 -19.16 -2.80
CA PHE A 42 8.46 -18.23 -2.01
C PHE A 42 8.89 -17.03 -2.86
N ARG A 43 9.50 -17.27 -4.03
CA ARG A 43 9.93 -16.19 -4.94
C ARG A 43 8.77 -15.26 -5.30
N LYS A 44 7.64 -15.83 -5.74
CA LYS A 44 6.46 -15.04 -6.10
C LYS A 44 5.90 -14.24 -4.92
N ALA A 45 5.91 -14.81 -3.72
CA ALA A 45 5.47 -14.11 -2.52
C ALA A 45 6.41 -12.94 -2.15
N SER A 46 7.72 -13.13 -2.28
CA SER A 46 8.71 -12.07 -2.08
C SER A 46 8.55 -10.92 -3.09
N ASP A 47 8.41 -11.23 -4.38
CA ASP A 47 8.19 -10.22 -5.43
C ASP A 47 6.87 -9.46 -5.20
N ALA A 48 5.82 -10.20 -4.81
CA ALA A 48 4.53 -9.64 -4.46
C ALA A 48 4.60 -8.71 -3.25
N LEU A 49 5.39 -9.05 -2.23
CA LEU A 49 5.59 -8.26 -1.02
C LEU A 49 6.25 -6.92 -1.35
N VAL A 50 7.37 -6.96 -2.09
CA VAL A 50 8.08 -5.74 -2.53
C VAL A 50 7.13 -4.82 -3.32
N THR A 51 6.36 -5.40 -4.25
CA THR A 51 5.40 -4.64 -5.07
C THR A 51 4.34 -3.94 -4.20
N ARG A 52 3.82 -4.62 -3.17
CA ARG A 52 2.78 -4.06 -2.29
C ARG A 52 3.32 -3.03 -1.32
N GLN A 53 4.52 -3.23 -0.79
CA GLN A 53 5.19 -2.22 0.03
C GLN A 53 5.45 -0.94 -0.77
N ALA A 54 5.90 -1.06 -2.03
CA ALA A 54 6.06 0.09 -2.91
C ALA A 54 4.72 0.78 -3.23
N ALA A 55 3.65 0.01 -3.47
CA ALA A 55 2.33 0.56 -3.70
C ALA A 55 1.77 1.29 -2.46
N LEU A 56 1.97 0.72 -1.25
CA LEU A 56 1.55 1.34 0.00
C LEU A 56 2.27 2.68 0.21
N ALA A 57 3.59 2.70 0.06
CA ALA A 57 4.38 3.93 0.18
C ALA A 57 3.94 5.00 -0.83
N ALA A 58 3.66 4.61 -2.07
CA ALA A 58 3.15 5.53 -3.09
C ALA A 58 1.76 6.10 -2.72
N ALA A 59 0.86 5.27 -2.18
CA ALA A 59 -0.46 5.71 -1.71
C ALA A 59 -0.36 6.66 -0.51
N GLU A 60 0.54 6.38 0.44
CA GLU A 60 0.82 7.25 1.59
C GLU A 60 1.38 8.61 1.15
N GLU A 61 2.36 8.62 0.22
CA GLU A 61 2.89 9.86 -0.35
C GLU A 61 1.81 10.66 -1.10
N GLU A 62 0.96 9.97 -1.87
CA GLU A 62 -0.14 10.61 -2.58
C GLU A 62 -1.11 11.24 -1.59
N TRP A 63 -1.50 10.51 -0.54
CA TRP A 63 -2.41 11.00 0.49
C TRP A 63 -1.88 12.27 1.16
N LEU A 64 -0.61 12.28 1.56
CA LEU A 64 0.03 13.45 2.17
C LEU A 64 0.01 14.66 1.23
N ARG A 65 0.38 14.49 -0.04
CA ARG A 65 0.36 15.59 -1.04
C ARG A 65 -1.06 16.13 -1.26
N LEU A 66 -2.06 15.25 -1.28
CA LEU A 66 -3.45 15.64 -1.47
C LEU A 66 -4.02 16.38 -0.24
N GLU A 67 -3.70 15.93 0.98
CA GLU A 67 -4.07 16.65 2.22
C GLU A 67 -3.39 18.01 2.31
N GLU A 68 -2.08 18.10 2.06
CA GLU A 68 -1.36 19.39 2.07
C GLU A 68 -2.03 20.41 1.14
N ARG A 69 -2.41 20.00 -0.07
CA ARG A 69 -3.12 20.89 -0.99
C ARG A 69 -4.53 21.22 -0.51
N ARG A 70 -5.25 20.26 0.09
CA ARG A 70 -6.59 20.49 0.68
C ARG A 70 -6.52 21.54 1.78
N GLU A 71 -5.50 21.48 2.63
CA GLU A 71 -5.24 22.45 3.69
C GLU A 71 -4.87 23.83 3.12
N GLN A 72 -3.99 23.90 2.12
CA GLN A 72 -3.62 25.16 1.45
C GLN A 72 -4.85 25.84 0.81
N GLU A 73 -5.71 25.07 0.14
CA GLU A 73 -6.97 25.58 -0.42
C GLU A 73 -7.95 26.06 0.67
N ALA A 74 -7.92 25.45 1.86
CA ALA A 74 -8.77 25.86 2.98
C ALA A 74 -8.25 27.10 3.70
N ALA A 75 -6.93 27.22 3.87
CA ALA A 75 -6.28 28.36 4.52
C ALA A 75 -6.25 29.63 3.65
N GLY A 76 -6.32 29.48 2.33
CA GLY A 76 -6.43 30.60 1.38
C GLY A 76 -7.86 31.13 1.17
N ARG A 77 -8.85 30.60 1.89
CA ARG A 77 -10.26 31.02 1.83
C ARG A 77 -10.68 31.84 3.04
#